data_AF-A0A502DZP5-F1
#
_entry.id   AF-A0A502DZP5-F1
#
_cell.length_a   1.000
_cell.length_b   1.000
_cell.length_c   1.000
_cell.angle_alpha   90.00
_cell.angle_beta   90.00
_cell.angle_gamma   90.00
#
_symmetry.space_group_name_H-M   'P 1'
#
loop_
_entity.id
_entity.type
_entity.pdbx_description
1 polymer ?
#
loop_
_entity_poly.entity_id
_entity_poly.type
_entity_poly.pdbx_seq_one_letter_code
_entity_poly.pdbx_strand_id
1 'polypeptide(L)'
;METLLDEALIIATDRWIGPLLEMTTLGVGASVRERLVSGLTAFLASLPENRNTAVGFFEALARAERSDVLRDRLAEGYQSLRASLADVASGDSAYREAAVDAASAVIALYDGVMVQWLLDPHRSVNVEKMVDGLGEALVPRSTRRAEADKQ
;
A
#
# COMPACT_ATOMS: atom_id res chain seq x y z
N MET A 1 -28.88 -6.97 6.69
CA MET A 1 -28.20 -6.09 7.67
C MET A 1 -26.69 -6.20 7.54
N GLU A 2 -26.13 -7.41 7.50
CA GLU A 2 -24.69 -7.62 7.19
C GLU A 2 -24.25 -6.96 5.89
N THR A 3 -25.05 -7.06 4.82
CA THR A 3 -24.75 -6.42 3.52
C THR A 3 -24.60 -4.90 3.61
N LEU A 4 -25.38 -4.22 4.46
CA LEU A 4 -25.29 -2.77 4.64
C LEU A 4 -24.05 -2.35 5.45
N LEU A 5 -23.63 -3.20 6.40
CA LEU A 5 -22.41 -2.99 7.17
C LEU A 5 -21.17 -3.19 6.31
N ASP A 6 -21.16 -4.21 5.47
CA ASP A 6 -20.09 -4.47 4.51
C ASP A 6 -19.99 -3.33 3.49
N GLU A 7 -21.11 -2.84 2.97
CA GLU A 7 -21.15 -1.70 2.06
C GLU A 7 -20.67 -0.40 2.73
N ALA A 8 -21.13 -0.12 3.95
CA ALA A 8 -20.69 1.04 4.72
C ALA A 8 -19.18 0.99 5.00
N LEU A 9 -18.62 -0.19 5.26
CA LEU A 9 -17.20 -0.39 5.48
C LEU A 9 -16.38 -0.16 4.21
N ILE A 10 -16.84 -0.66 3.06
CA ILE A 10 -16.18 -0.41 1.76
C ILE A 10 -16.14 1.11 1.50
N ILE A 11 -17.28 1.79 1.65
CA ILE A 11 -17.37 3.25 1.48
C ILE A 11 -16.44 3.99 2.47
N ALA A 12 -16.38 3.55 3.72
CA ALA A 12 -15.51 4.15 4.73
C ALA A 12 -14.03 3.96 4.38
N THR A 13 -13.67 2.79 3.85
CA THR A 13 -12.31 2.45 3.42
C THR A 13 -11.91 3.30 2.21
N ASP A 14 -12.77 3.39 1.19
CA ASP A 14 -12.52 4.22 0.00
C ASP A 14 -12.36 5.70 0.37
N ARG A 15 -13.23 6.21 1.27
CA ARG A 15 -13.15 7.59 1.75
C ARG A 15 -11.85 7.88 2.49
N TRP A 16 -11.33 6.90 3.24
CA TRP A 16 -10.08 7.04 3.95
C TRP A 16 -8.87 6.96 3.01
N ILE A 17 -8.85 5.99 2.10
CA ILE A 17 -7.69 5.71 1.23
C ILE A 17 -7.58 6.69 0.07
N GLY A 18 -8.70 7.18 -0.48
CA GLY A 18 -8.72 8.10 -1.63
C GLY A 18 -7.78 9.31 -1.49
N PRO A 19 -7.91 10.12 -0.42
CA PRO A 19 -7.02 11.27 -0.19
C PRO A 19 -5.54 10.89 0.01
N LEU A 20 -5.27 9.70 0.58
CA LEU A 20 -3.90 9.21 0.78
C LEU A 20 -3.23 8.84 -0.54
N LEU A 21 -4.01 8.28 -1.48
CA LEU A 21 -3.52 7.97 -2.83
C LEU A 21 -3.11 9.25 -3.54
N GLU A 22 -3.94 10.28 -3.54
CA GLU A 22 -3.60 11.57 -4.17
C GLU A 22 -2.27 12.13 -3.63
N MET A 23 -1.99 12.01 -2.33
CA MET A 23 -0.73 12.46 -1.73
C MET A 23 0.49 11.64 -2.19
N THR A 24 0.33 10.34 -2.48
CA THR A 24 1.42 9.52 -3.06
C THR A 24 1.79 9.95 -4.49
N THR A 25 0.93 10.72 -5.15
CA THR A 25 1.10 11.19 -6.54
C THR A 25 1.70 12.60 -6.65
N LEU A 26 1.78 13.36 -5.55
CA LEU A 26 2.20 14.76 -5.59
C LEU A 26 3.71 14.89 -5.77
N GLY A 27 4.13 15.24 -6.99
CA GLY A 27 5.49 15.71 -7.30
C GLY A 27 6.00 15.28 -8.66
N VAL A 28 5.91 16.16 -9.66
CA VAL A 28 6.62 15.98 -10.94
C VAL A 28 8.12 15.89 -10.64
N GLY A 29 8.73 14.75 -10.96
CA GLY A 29 10.17 14.52 -10.76
C GLY A 29 10.57 13.87 -9.44
N ALA A 30 9.63 13.55 -8.53
CA ALA A 30 9.97 12.76 -7.34
C ALA A 30 10.46 11.36 -7.73
N SER A 31 11.42 10.83 -6.99
CA SER A 31 11.88 9.45 -7.08
C SER A 31 10.85 8.47 -6.50
N VAL A 32 10.97 7.18 -6.85
CA VAL A 32 10.14 6.10 -6.27
C VAL A 32 10.28 6.06 -4.74
N ARG A 33 11.50 6.26 -4.23
CA ARG A 33 11.79 6.32 -2.80
C ARG A 33 11.01 7.45 -2.12
N GLU A 34 11.08 8.67 -2.67
CA GLU A 34 10.39 9.83 -2.08
C GLU A 34 8.88 9.64 -2.04
N ARG A 35 8.28 9.09 -3.11
CA ARG A 35 6.85 8.75 -3.15
C ARG A 35 6.47 7.74 -2.07
N LEU A 36 7.23 6.65 -1.94
CA LEU A 36 6.99 5.62 -0.91
C LEU A 36 7.14 6.18 0.50
N VAL A 37 8.18 6.96 0.77
CA VAL A 37 8.41 7.55 2.10
C VAL A 37 7.29 8.52 2.46
N SER A 38 6.93 9.42 1.55
CA SER A 38 5.85 10.39 1.78
C SER A 38 4.51 9.69 2.00
N GLY A 39 4.19 8.74 1.13
CA GLY A 39 2.94 7.98 1.18
C GLY A 39 2.77 7.14 2.44
N LEU A 40 3.78 6.36 2.82
CA LEU A 40 3.74 5.53 4.02
C LEU A 40 3.71 6.38 5.30
N THR A 41 4.41 7.52 5.30
CA THR A 41 4.36 8.46 6.43
C THR A 41 2.96 9.03 6.61
N ALA A 42 2.33 9.49 5.53
CA ALA A 42 0.95 10.00 5.58
C ALA A 42 -0.05 8.91 5.99
N PHE A 43 0.10 7.69 5.45
CA PHE A 43 -0.75 6.56 5.80
C PHE A 43 -0.65 6.22 7.29
N LEU A 44 0.56 6.03 7.82
CA LEU A 44 0.79 5.75 9.24
C LEU A 44 0.25 6.85 10.14
N ALA A 45 0.41 8.12 9.76
CA ALA A 45 -0.11 9.25 10.50
C ALA A 45 -1.65 9.28 10.56
N SER A 46 -2.34 8.66 9.60
CA SER A 46 -3.81 8.59 9.55
C SER A 46 -4.42 7.41 10.29
N LEU A 47 -3.62 6.40 10.65
CA LEU A 47 -4.10 5.17 11.30
C LEU A 47 -4.75 5.39 12.67
N PRO A 48 -4.26 6.29 13.55
CA PRO A 48 -4.90 6.55 14.84
C PRO A 48 -6.38 6.97 14.70
N GLU A 49 -6.69 7.87 13.78
CA GLU A 49 -8.05 8.37 13.53
C GLU A 49 -8.93 7.34 12.79
N ASN A 50 -8.30 6.44 12.03
CA ASN A 50 -8.99 5.45 11.18
C ASN A 50 -8.88 4.01 11.71
N ARG A 51 -8.47 3.82 12.97
CA ARG A 51 -8.24 2.49 13.56
C ARG A 51 -9.43 1.55 13.41
N ASN A 52 -10.65 2.06 13.63
CA ASN A 52 -11.87 1.25 13.52
C ASN A 52 -12.13 0.80 12.07
N THR A 53 -11.88 1.68 11.10
CA THR A 53 -11.98 1.33 9.68
C THR A 53 -10.95 0.27 9.30
N ALA A 54 -9.70 0.42 9.77
CA ALA A 54 -8.64 -0.56 9.56
C ALA A 54 -8.98 -1.94 10.16
N VAL A 55 -9.48 -1.98 11.40
CA VAL A 55 -9.95 -3.24 12.03
C VAL A 55 -11.11 -3.85 11.24
N GLY A 56 -12.11 -3.03 10.89
CA GLY A 56 -13.27 -3.48 10.12
C GLY A 56 -12.87 -4.10 8.78
N PHE A 57 -11.88 -3.54 8.09
CA PHE A 57 -11.33 -4.11 6.86
C PHE A 57 -10.81 -5.55 7.06
N PHE A 58 -10.04 -5.82 8.12
CA PHE A 58 -9.57 -7.18 8.42
C PHE A 58 -10.71 -8.13 8.83
N GLU A 59 -11.72 -7.64 9.54
CA GLU A 59 -12.91 -8.44 9.82
C GLU A 59 -13.67 -8.80 8.53
N ALA A 60 -13.73 -7.88 7.56
CA ALA A 60 -14.34 -8.15 6.26
C ALA A 60 -13.54 -9.19 5.46
N LEU A 61 -12.21 -9.16 5.50
CA LEU A 61 -11.38 -10.22 4.90
C LEU A 61 -11.72 -11.59 5.49
N ALA A 62 -11.88 -11.70 6.81
CA ALA A 62 -12.26 -12.95 7.45
C ALA A 62 -13.69 -13.41 7.09
N ARG A 63 -14.61 -12.46 6.83
CA ARG A 63 -15.97 -12.77 6.37
C ARG A 63 -16.03 -13.17 4.89
N ALA A 64 -15.15 -12.63 4.06
CA ALA A 64 -15.10 -12.90 2.63
C ALA A 64 -14.92 -14.39 2.31
N GLU A 65 -14.27 -15.16 3.19
CA GLU A 65 -14.17 -16.62 3.09
C GLU A 65 -15.53 -17.33 3.01
N ARG A 66 -16.58 -16.73 3.56
CA ARG A 66 -17.95 -17.29 3.61
C ARG A 66 -18.96 -16.50 2.77
N SER A 67 -18.53 -15.45 2.07
CA SER A 67 -19.40 -14.55 1.31
C SER A 67 -18.78 -14.19 -0.03
N ASP A 68 -19.27 -14.82 -1.09
CA ASP A 68 -18.79 -14.59 -2.46
C ASP A 68 -18.97 -13.12 -2.87
N VAL A 69 -20.12 -12.53 -2.52
CA VAL A 69 -20.40 -11.12 -2.80
C VAL A 69 -19.38 -10.20 -2.14
N LEU A 70 -19.03 -10.44 -0.88
CA LEU A 70 -18.03 -9.61 -0.19
C LEU A 70 -16.63 -9.84 -0.77
N ARG A 71 -16.29 -11.08 -1.12
CA ARG A 71 -15.01 -11.39 -1.76
C ARG A 71 -14.85 -10.66 -3.09
N ASP A 72 -15.89 -10.68 -3.94
CA ASP A 72 -15.88 -10.00 -5.23
C ASP A 72 -15.72 -8.49 -5.06
N ARG A 73 -16.44 -7.89 -4.10
CA ARG A 73 -16.32 -6.46 -3.79
C ARG A 73 -14.93 -6.05 -3.32
N LEU A 74 -14.32 -6.83 -2.42
CA LEU A 74 -12.96 -6.57 -1.97
C LEU A 74 -11.96 -6.73 -3.12
N ALA A 75 -12.14 -7.75 -3.97
CA ALA A 75 -11.32 -7.95 -5.16
C ALA A 75 -11.43 -6.78 -6.15
N GLU A 76 -12.64 -6.27 -6.41
CA GLU A 76 -12.88 -5.05 -7.21
C GLU A 76 -12.16 -3.83 -6.61
N GLY A 77 -12.23 -3.65 -5.29
CA GLY A 77 -11.52 -2.57 -4.59
C GLY A 77 -10.00 -2.64 -4.80
N TYR A 78 -9.40 -3.82 -4.62
CA TYR A 78 -7.98 -4.03 -4.88
C TYR A 78 -7.59 -3.84 -6.36
N GLN A 79 -8.47 -4.20 -7.31
CA GLN A 79 -8.24 -3.95 -8.73
C GLN A 79 -8.24 -2.45 -9.05
N SER A 80 -9.21 -1.71 -8.53
CA SER A 80 -9.30 -0.24 -8.66
C SER A 80 -8.07 0.46 -8.06
N LEU A 81 -7.62 -0.01 -6.89
CA LEU A 81 -6.44 0.50 -6.20
C LEU A 81 -5.16 0.29 -7.03
N ARG A 82 -4.98 -0.91 -7.61
CA ARG A 82 -3.85 -1.21 -8.50
C ARG A 82 -3.86 -0.33 -9.75
N ALA A 83 -5.02 -0.16 -10.38
CA ALA A 83 -5.15 0.69 -11.56
C ALA A 83 -4.76 2.14 -11.25
N SER A 84 -5.28 2.68 -10.16
CA SER A 84 -4.97 4.04 -9.69
C SER A 84 -3.48 4.25 -9.45
N LEU A 85 -2.82 3.31 -8.76
CA LEU A 85 -1.38 3.38 -8.51
C LEU A 85 -0.54 3.14 -9.78
N ALA A 86 -0.98 2.27 -10.68
CA ALA A 86 -0.30 2.01 -11.94
C ALA A 86 -0.32 3.23 -12.86
N ASP A 87 -1.46 3.92 -12.97
CA ASP A 87 -1.58 5.15 -13.77
C ASP A 87 -0.60 6.23 -13.31
N VAL A 88 -0.38 6.32 -12.00
CA VAL A 88 0.59 7.23 -11.38
C VAL A 88 2.04 6.82 -11.72
N ALA A 89 2.32 5.53 -11.73
CA ALA A 89 3.67 5.01 -11.95
C ALA A 89 4.08 4.98 -13.44
N SER A 90 3.16 4.68 -14.36
CA SER A 90 3.47 4.48 -15.78
C SER A 90 3.56 5.77 -16.59
N GLY A 91 2.98 6.88 -16.09
CA GLY A 91 2.70 8.04 -16.93
C GLY A 91 1.98 7.59 -18.21
N ASP A 92 2.42 8.09 -19.37
CA ASP A 92 1.85 7.78 -20.71
C ASP A 92 2.51 6.56 -21.41
N SER A 93 3.24 5.70 -20.70
CA SER A 93 4.15 4.72 -21.33
C SER A 93 3.57 3.31 -21.57
N ALA A 94 4.23 2.58 -22.48
CA ALA A 94 3.99 1.17 -22.82
C ALA A 94 4.29 0.15 -21.69
N TYR A 95 4.64 0.60 -20.49
CA TYR A 95 5.02 -0.24 -19.34
C TYR A 95 3.88 -0.46 -18.33
N ARG A 96 2.63 -0.37 -18.79
CA ARG A 96 1.43 -0.45 -17.93
C ARG A 96 1.34 -1.76 -17.13
N GLU A 97 1.69 -2.90 -17.71
CA GLU A 97 1.68 -4.19 -16.99
C GLU A 97 2.69 -4.21 -15.83
N ALA A 98 3.94 -3.80 -16.09
CA ALA A 98 4.96 -3.69 -15.05
C ALA A 98 4.56 -2.69 -13.94
N ALA A 99 3.83 -1.63 -14.29
CA ALA A 99 3.30 -0.67 -13.32
C ALA A 99 2.19 -1.28 -12.44
N VAL A 100 1.34 -2.17 -12.98
CA VAL A 100 0.32 -2.90 -12.22
C VAL A 100 0.95 -3.90 -11.24
N ASP A 101 2.00 -4.60 -11.66
CA ASP A 101 2.74 -5.51 -10.77
C ASP A 101 3.43 -4.75 -9.65
N ALA A 102 4.07 -3.61 -9.97
CA ALA A 102 4.65 -2.73 -8.97
C ALA A 102 3.59 -2.19 -7.99
N ALA A 103 2.43 -1.75 -8.49
CA ALA A 103 1.31 -1.32 -7.65
C ALA A 103 0.86 -2.40 -6.67
N SER A 104 0.80 -3.66 -7.13
CA SER A 104 0.46 -4.80 -6.26
C SER A 104 1.45 -4.97 -5.11
N ALA A 105 2.75 -4.82 -5.36
CA ALA A 105 3.78 -4.89 -4.33
C ALA A 105 3.69 -3.72 -3.33
N VAL A 106 3.38 -2.52 -3.81
CA VAL A 106 3.15 -1.34 -2.95
C VAL A 106 1.96 -1.55 -2.04
N ILE A 107 0.83 -2.03 -2.56
CA ILE A 107 -0.37 -2.30 -1.75
C ILE A 107 -0.06 -3.33 -0.66
N ALA A 108 0.61 -4.43 -1.01
CA ALA A 108 1.00 -5.45 -0.04
C ALA A 108 1.88 -4.90 1.09
N LEU A 109 2.78 -3.95 0.77
CA LEU A 109 3.58 -3.25 1.77
C LEU A 109 2.71 -2.42 2.72
N TYR A 110 1.75 -1.66 2.21
CA TYR A 110 0.83 -0.86 3.03
C TYR A 110 -0.03 -1.73 3.95
N ASP A 111 -0.60 -2.82 3.41
CA ASP A 111 -1.37 -3.78 4.19
C ASP A 111 -0.52 -4.39 5.31
N GLY A 112 0.71 -4.81 5.00
CA GLY A 112 1.64 -5.36 5.99
C GLY A 112 2.04 -4.35 7.06
N VAL A 113 2.18 -3.07 6.72
CA VAL A 113 2.45 -1.99 7.68
C VAL A 113 1.23 -1.74 8.57
N MET A 114 0.03 -1.73 7.99
CA MET A 114 -1.23 -1.58 8.72
C MET A 114 -1.41 -2.70 9.76
N VAL A 115 -1.16 -3.96 9.38
CA VAL A 115 -1.20 -5.11 10.30
C VAL A 115 -0.21 -4.92 11.46
N GLN A 116 1.04 -4.57 11.15
CA GLN A 116 2.06 -4.36 12.18
C GLN A 116 1.67 -3.25 13.17
N TRP A 117 1.12 -2.14 12.67
CA TRP A 117 0.66 -1.03 13.51
C TRP A 117 -0.57 -1.40 14.36
N LEU A 118 -1.52 -2.17 13.82
CA LEU A 118 -2.69 -2.61 14.58
C LEU A 118 -2.29 -3.49 15.78
N LEU A 119 -1.28 -4.35 15.59
CA LEU A 119 -0.75 -5.25 16.60
C LEU A 119 0.13 -4.55 17.64
N ASP A 120 0.97 -3.60 17.22
CA ASP A 120 1.84 -2.82 18.11
C ASP A 120 1.87 -1.33 17.69
N PRO A 121 0.86 -0.54 18.12
CA PRO A 121 0.76 0.86 17.72
C PRO A 121 1.81 1.76 18.36
N HIS A 122 2.53 1.28 19.38
CA HIS A 122 3.58 2.04 20.06
C HIS A 122 4.96 1.81 19.44
N ARG A 123 5.11 0.78 18.61
CA ARG A 123 6.33 0.55 17.85
C ARG A 123 6.56 1.68 16.86
N SER A 124 7.65 2.41 17.05
CA SER A 124 8.09 3.39 16.07
C SER A 124 8.49 2.69 14.76
N VAL A 125 7.72 2.96 13.70
CA VAL A 125 8.08 2.59 12.32
C VAL A 125 8.87 3.74 11.73
N ASN A 126 10.18 3.56 11.55
CA ASN A 126 10.99 4.51 10.80
C ASN A 126 10.82 4.21 9.29
N VAL A 127 9.93 4.98 8.65
CA VAL A 127 9.55 4.79 7.24
C VAL A 127 10.75 4.88 6.30
N GLU A 128 11.65 5.84 6.51
CA GLU A 128 12.85 6.01 5.69
C GLU A 128 13.73 4.75 5.74
N LYS A 129 14.07 4.28 6.95
CA LYS A 129 14.88 3.06 7.12
C LYS A 129 14.19 1.81 6.55
N MET A 130 12.87 1.74 6.63
CA MET A 130 12.11 0.64 6.07
C MET A 130 12.19 0.61 4.55
N VAL A 131 12.00 1.76 3.89
CA VAL A 131 12.09 1.89 2.42
C VAL A 131 13.52 1.65 1.95
N ASP A 132 14.52 2.20 2.65
CA ASP A 132 15.94 1.97 2.34
C ASP A 132 16.31 0.49 2.48
N GLY A 133 15.90 -0.15 3.58
CA GLY A 133 16.12 -1.57 3.82
C GLY A 133 15.46 -2.48 2.77
N LEU A 134 14.27 -2.12 2.28
CA LEU A 134 13.61 -2.84 1.18
C LEU A 134 14.43 -2.75 -0.11
N GLY A 135 14.91 -1.55 -0.47
CA GLY A 135 15.79 -1.36 -1.62
C GLY A 135 17.07 -2.18 -1.51
N GLU A 136 17.70 -2.20 -0.34
CA GLU A 136 18.91 -3.01 -0.09
C GLU A 136 18.67 -4.51 -0.17
N ALA A 137 17.51 -5.00 0.30
CA ALA A 137 17.17 -6.42 0.31
C ALA A 137 16.87 -6.97 -1.09
N LEU A 138 16.31 -6.13 -1.97
CA LEU A 138 15.94 -6.50 -3.34
C LEU A 138 17.11 -6.41 -4.33
N VAL A 139 18.19 -5.70 -3.99
CA VAL A 139 19.42 -5.68 -4.79
C VAL A 139 20.34 -6.83 -4.35
N PRO A 140 20.70 -7.78 -5.25
CA PRO A 140 21.60 -8.87 -4.91
C PRO A 140 22.92 -8.37 -4.32
N ARG A 141 23.30 -8.88 -3.13
CA ARG A 141 24.56 -8.52 -2.46
C ARG A 141 25.80 -8.84 -3.31
N SER A 142 25.69 -9.71 -4.30
CA SER A 142 26.77 -10.10 -5.22
C SER A 142 27.26 -8.96 -6.13
N THR A 143 26.43 -7.96 -6.43
CA THR A 143 26.83 -6.82 -7.26
C THR A 143 27.74 -5.84 -6.52
N ARG A 144 27.61 -5.75 -5.18
CA ARG A 144 28.35 -4.80 -4.33
C ARG A 144 29.82 -5.19 -4.10
N ARG A 145 30.17 -6.48 -4.23
CA ARG A 145 31.55 -6.99 -4.05
C ARG A 145 32.39 -6.87 -5.32
N ALA A 146 31.77 -6.97 -6.50
CA ALA A 146 32.47 -6.88 -7.78
C ALA A 146 32.94 -5.45 -8.14
N GLU A 147 32.32 -4.42 -7.56
CA GLU A 147 32.75 -3.02 -7.71
C GLU A 147 33.81 -2.63 -6.68
N ALA A 148 33.77 -3.19 -5.47
CA ALA A 148 34.79 -2.98 -4.43
C ALA A 148 36.12 -3.68 -4.73
N ASP A 149 36.10 -4.82 -5.45
CA ASP A 149 37.33 -5.53 -5.87
C ASP A 149 37.97 -4.92 -7.15
N LYS A 150 37.40 -3.85 -7.72
CA LYS A 150 37.94 -3.13 -8.89
C LYS A 150 38.56 -1.77 -8.55
N GLN A 151 38.64 -1.42 -7.26
CA GLN A 151 39.18 -0.16 -6.77
C GLN A 151 40.38 -0.40 -5.85
#